data_AF-A0A6V7W5X8-F1
#
_entry.id   AF-A0A6V7W5X8-F1
#
_cell.length_a   1.000
_cell.length_b   1.000
_cell.length_c   1.000
_cell.angle_alpha   90.00
_cell.angle_beta   90.00
_cell.angle_gamma   90.00
#
_symmetry.space_group_name_H-M   'P 1'
#
loop_
_entity.id
_entity.type
_entity.pdbx_description
1 polymer ?
#
loop_
_entity_poly.entity_id
_entity_poly.type
_entity_poly.pdbx_seq_one_letter_code
_entity_poly.pdbx_strand_id
1 'polypeptide(L)'
;MRIKLDNRIRTLIENGIIMRHRSMFVIIGEKARDQVATLYQIMVKASTAQRPTVLWCYKNELEFNSHRKKKIKELKKEETSWTCST
;
A
#
# COMPACT_ATOMS: atom_id res chain seq x y z
N MET A 1 1.42 -8.99 16.20
CA MET A 1 2.44 -8.13 16.86
C MET A 1 2.66 -6.90 15.99
N ARG A 2 2.40 -5.69 16.50
CA ARG A 2 2.59 -4.45 15.73
C ARG A 2 4.04 -4.00 15.86
N ILE A 3 4.80 -4.08 14.78
CA ILE A 3 6.19 -3.63 14.78
C ILE A 3 6.20 -2.11 14.71
N LYS A 4 6.99 -1.48 15.58
CA LYS A 4 7.19 -0.02 15.56
C LYS A 4 8.07 0.33 14.36
N LEU A 5 7.57 1.20 13.49
CA LEU A 5 8.37 1.72 12.39
C LEU A 5 9.42 2.68 12.93
N ASP A 6 10.63 2.61 12.38
CA ASP A 6 11.70 3.56 12.67
C ASP A 6 11.29 4.99 12.25
N ASN A 7 11.53 5.97 13.12
CA ASN A 7 11.19 7.36 12.88
C ASN A 7 11.93 7.96 11.67
N ARG A 8 13.12 7.45 11.32
CA ARG A 8 13.92 7.95 10.20
C ARG A 8 13.16 7.93 8.87
N ILE A 9 12.35 6.89 8.64
CA ILE A 9 11.55 6.73 7.42
C ILE A 9 10.47 7.82 7.34
N ARG A 10 9.81 8.08 8.47
CA ARG A 10 8.78 9.13 8.56
C ARG A 10 9.38 10.50 8.29
N THR A 11 10.47 10.84 8.99
CA THR A 11 11.16 12.13 8.85
C THR A 11 11.67 12.33 7.42
N LEU A 12 12.18 11.29 6.76
CA LEU A 12 12.62 11.38 5.36
C LEU A 12 11.48 11.72 4.41
N ILE A 13 10.31 11.07 4.57
CA ILE A 13 9.12 11.34 3.75
C ILE A 13 8.60 12.76 3.97
N GLU A 14 8.48 13.18 5.23
CA GLU A 14 8.00 14.52 5.60
C GLU A 14 8.94 15.60 5.03
N ASN A 15 10.25 15.44 5.19
CA ASN A 15 11.24 16.36 4.64
C ASN A 15 11.21 16.38 3.10
N GLY A 16 11.04 15.22 2.46
CA GLY A 16 10.93 15.11 1.00
C GLY A 16 9.73 15.89 0.46
N ILE A 17 8.59 15.87 1.16
CA ILE A 17 7.40 16.64 0.79
C ILE A 17 7.64 18.14 0.97
N ILE A 18 8.18 18.57 2.12
CA ILE A 18 8.45 19.98 2.43
C ILE A 18 9.45 20.57 1.43
N MET A 19 10.54 19.85 1.15
CA MET A 19 11.59 20.29 0.22
C MET A 19 11.24 20.05 -1.26
N ARG A 20 10.08 19.43 -1.56
CA ARG A 20 9.67 19.00 -2.91
C ARG A 20 10.70 18.11 -3.62
N HIS A 21 11.37 17.25 -2.84
CA HIS A 21 12.34 16.28 -3.34
C HIS A 21 11.70 14.90 -3.50
N ARG A 22 12.04 14.22 -4.61
CA ARG A 22 11.62 12.83 -4.84
C ARG A 22 12.49 11.89 -4.00
N SER A 23 11.86 11.06 -3.18
CA SER A 23 12.52 10.05 -2.35
C SER A 23 12.41 8.67 -3.00
N MET A 24 13.45 7.85 -2.88
CA MET A 24 13.47 6.47 -3.37
C MET A 24 13.63 5.51 -2.19
N PHE A 25 12.87 4.41 -2.21
CA PHE A 25 12.93 3.36 -1.20
C PHE A 25 13.13 2.01 -1.88
N VAL A 26 13.98 1.18 -1.28
CA VAL A 26 14.16 -0.23 -1.66
C VAL A 26 13.73 -1.07 -0.46
N ILE A 27 12.78 -1.97 -0.68
CA ILE A 27 12.24 -2.84 0.38
C ILE A 27 12.70 -4.26 0.08
N ILE A 28 13.35 -4.88 1.06
CA ILE A 28 13.86 -6.25 0.97
C ILE A 28 13.10 -7.10 1.99
N GLY A 29 12.47 -8.16 1.52
CA GLY A 29 11.78 -9.13 2.38
C GLY A 29 10.58 -9.79 1.71
N GLU A 30 10.18 -10.93 2.25
CA GLU A 30 9.07 -11.75 1.75
C GLU A 30 7.72 -11.03 1.77
N LYS A 31 7.48 -10.20 2.81
CA LYS A 31 6.23 -9.43 3.00
C LYS A 31 6.37 -7.95 2.64
N ALA A 32 7.22 -7.62 1.66
CA ALA A 32 7.48 -6.24 1.25
C ALA A 32 6.21 -5.50 0.78
N ARG A 33 5.28 -6.22 0.16
CA ARG A 33 4.03 -5.68 -0.39
C ARG A 33 3.17 -4.97 0.66
N ASP A 34 3.05 -5.54 1.85
CA ASP A 34 2.27 -4.93 2.95
C ASP A 34 2.94 -3.66 3.48
N GLN A 35 4.27 -3.60 3.42
CA GLN A 35 5.03 -2.43 3.83
C GLN A 35 4.83 -1.26 2.85
N VAL A 36 4.68 -1.53 1.55
CA VAL A 36 4.36 -0.48 0.55
C VAL A 36 3.07 0.25 0.91
N ALA A 37 2.02 -0.48 1.32
CA ALA A 37 0.76 0.13 1.76
C ALA A 37 0.96 1.02 2.99
N THR A 38 1.80 0.60 3.94
CA THR A 38 2.14 1.39 5.13
C THR A 38 2.86 2.69 4.78
N LEU A 39 3.84 2.65 3.87
CA LEU A 39 4.54 3.85 3.39
C LEU A 39 3.60 4.83 2.70
N TYR A 40 2.68 4.32 1.86
CA TYR A 40 1.68 5.15 1.21
C TYR A 40 0.80 5.88 2.23
N GLN A 41 0.37 5.20 3.31
CA GLN A 41 -0.40 5.84 4.38
C GLN A 41 0.37 6.94 5.10
N ILE A 42 1.69 6.78 5.28
CA ILE A 42 2.55 7.82 5.89
C ILE A 42 2.62 9.03 4.97
N MET A 43 2.86 8.83 3.67
CA MET A 43 2.91 9.90 2.68
C MET A 43 1.58 10.66 2.58
N VAL A 44 0.44 9.95 2.57
CA VAL A 44 -0.89 10.57 2.55
C VAL A 44 -1.17 11.38 3.81
N LYS A 45 -0.68 10.94 4.98
CA LYS A 45 -0.84 11.70 6.23
C LYS A 45 0.05 12.94 6.29
N ALA A 46 1.24 12.86 5.70
CA ALA A 46 2.18 13.98 5.65
C ALA A 46 1.80 15.02 4.59
N SER A 47 1.05 14.64 3.55
CA SER A 47 0.60 15.54 2.49
C SER A 47 -0.77 16.15 2.81
N THR A 48 -0.89 17.47 2.74
CA THR A 48 -2.18 18.20 2.83
C THR A 48 -2.90 18.31 1.48
N ALA A 49 -2.28 17.82 0.40
CA ALA A 49 -2.82 17.92 -0.96
C ALA A 49 -3.81 16.78 -1.31
N GLN A 50 -4.34 16.81 -2.53
CA GLN A 50 -5.14 15.70 -3.08
C GLN A 50 -4.37 14.37 -3.04
N ARG A 51 -5.11 13.27 -2.90
CA ARG A 51 -4.55 11.91 -2.85
C ARG A 51 -3.68 11.65 -4.09
N PRO A 52 -2.39 11.29 -3.91
CA PRO A 52 -1.49 11.06 -5.02
C PRO A 52 -1.93 9.81 -5.80
N THR A 53 -1.78 9.86 -7.13
CA THR A 53 -1.96 8.69 -7.98
C THR A 53 -0.75 7.77 -7.86
N VAL A 54 -0.99 6.46 -7.91
CA VAL A 54 0.05 5.43 -7.78
C VAL A 54 0.10 4.60 -9.04
N LEU A 55 1.30 4.40 -9.58
CA LEU A 55 1.56 3.49 -10.69
C LEU A 55 2.14 2.18 -10.15
N TRP A 56 1.58 1.05 -10.57
CA TRP A 56 2.10 -0.28 -10.25
C TRP A 56 2.68 -0.94 -11.50
N CYS A 57 4.00 -1.08 -11.55
CA CYS A 57 4.71 -1.70 -12.67
C CYS A 57 5.06 -3.16 -12.33
N TYR A 58 4.78 -4.07 -13.26
CA TYR A 58 5.09 -5.49 -13.15
C TYR A 58 5.31 -6.07 -14.56
N LYS A 59 6.07 -7.17 -14.66
CA LYS A 59 6.43 -7.75 -15.96
C LYS A 59 5.39 -8.77 -16.45
N ASN A 60 5.14 -9.82 -15.66
CA ASN A 60 4.32 -10.96 -16.10
C ASN A 60 3.17 -11.25 -15.12
N GLU A 61 3.47 -11.52 -13.85
CA GLU A 61 2.47 -12.00 -12.89
C GLU A 61 2.37 -11.13 -11.65
N LEU A 62 1.17 -11.14 -11.07
CA LEU A 62 0.76 -10.37 -9.92
C LEU A 62 -0.04 -11.32 -9.03
N GLU A 63 0.31 -11.36 -7.74
CA GLU A 63 -0.44 -12.12 -6.72
C GLU A 63 -1.84 -11.53 -6.45
N PHE A 64 -2.28 -10.53 -7.21
CA PHE A 64 -3.60 -9.92 -7.08
C PHE A 64 -4.22 -9.55 -8.42
N ASN A 65 -5.54 -9.62 -8.46
CA ASN A 65 -6.31 -9.22 -9.61
C ASN A 65 -6.30 -7.69 -9.79
N SER A 66 -5.81 -7.20 -10.93
CA SER A 66 -5.84 -5.79 -11.29
C SER A 66 -7.26 -5.31 -11.65
N HIS A 67 -8.15 -6.22 -12.06
CA HIS A 67 -9.52 -5.89 -12.43
C HIS A 67 -10.42 -5.74 -11.20
N ARG A 68 -10.69 -4.49 -10.82
CA ARG A 68 -11.52 -4.13 -9.66
C ARG A 68 -12.87 -4.85 -9.62
N LYS A 69 -13.57 -4.97 -10.76
CA LYS A 69 -14.88 -5.64 -10.82
C LYS A 69 -14.80 -7.13 -10.47
N LYS A 70 -13.76 -7.82 -10.96
CA LYS A 70 -13.52 -9.24 -10.68
C LYS A 70 -13.19 -9.44 -9.19
N LYS A 71 -12.28 -8.61 -8.65
CA LYS A 71 -11.92 -8.61 -7.22
C LYS A 71 -13.13 -8.42 -6.30
N ILE A 72 -14.02 -7.47 -6.59
CA ILE A 72 -15.23 -7.24 -5.78
C ILE A 72 -16.17 -8.45 -5.83
N LYS A 73 -16.28 -9.12 -6.99
CA LYS A 73 -17.10 -10.33 -7.12
C LYS A 73 -16.54 -11.50 -6.31
N GLU A 74 -15.22 -11.67 -6.32
CA GLU A 74 -14.52 -12.69 -5.53
C GLU A 74 -14.74 -12.46 -4.02
N LEU A 75 -14.53 -11.24 -3.53
CA LEU A 75 -14.75 -10.88 -2.12
C LEU A 75 -16.20 -11.12 -1.68
N LYS A 76 -17.18 -10.71 -2.49
CA LYS A 76 -18.61 -10.97 -2.20
C LYS A 76 -18.93 -12.46 -2.14
N LYS A 77 -18.32 -13.26 -3.02
CA LYS A 77 -18.51 -14.72 -3.03
C LYS A 77 -17.94 -15.34 -1.76
N GLU A 78 -16.74 -14.92 -1.35
CA GLU A 78 -16.15 -15.34 -0.08
C GLU A 78 -17.08 -14.96 1.08
N GLU A 79 -17.48 -13.69 1.23
CA GLU A 79 -18.39 -13.22 2.28
C GLU A 79 -19.66 -14.08 2.37
N THR A 80 -20.30 -14.37 1.24
CA THR A 80 -21.53 -15.18 1.20
C THR A 80 -21.28 -16.62 1.65
N SER A 81 -20.12 -17.19 1.28
CA SER A 81 -19.74 -18.55 1.70
C SER A 81 -19.49 -18.65 3.21
N TRP A 82 -18.90 -17.62 3.81
CA TRP A 82 -18.68 -17.55 5.26
C TRP A 82 -20.00 -17.42 6.02
N THR A 83 -20.97 -16.65 5.50
CA THR A 83 -22.28 -16.48 6.16
C THR A 83 -23.21 -17.69 6.08
N CYS A 84 -22.96 -18.65 5.18
CA CYS A 84 -23.74 -19.89 5.07
C CYS A 84 -23.20 -21.05 5.93
N SER A 85 -22.13 -20.82 6.69
CA SER A 85 -21.52 -21.84 7.57
C SER A 85 -21.98 -21.74 9.03
N THR A 86 -23.10 -21.03 9.29
CA THR A 86 -23.74 -20.87 10.60
C THR A 86 -25.24 -21.06 10.49
#